data_AF-A0A970XWJ5-F1
#
_entry.id   AF-A0A970XWJ5-F1
#
_cell.length_a   1.000
_cell.length_b   1.000
_cell.length_c   1.000
_cell.angle_alpha   90.00
_cell.angle_beta   90.00
_cell.angle_gamma   90.00
#
_symmetry.space_group_name_H-M   'P 1'
#
loop_
_entity.id
_entity.type
_entity.pdbx_description
1 polymer ?
#
loop_
_entity_poly.entity_id
_entity_poly.type
_entity_poly.pdbx_seq_one_letter_code
_entity_poly.pdbx_strand_id
1 'polypeptide(L)' 'DGTLTEPNFTALFELINSIKATVIASGGISTITHLKLLKKLGAAGAIIGKALYTKDINLKQALDELDK' A
#
# COMPACT_ATOMS: atom_id res chain seq x y z
N ASP A 1 6.45 -2.14 -10.37
CA ASP A 1 6.18 -3.52 -10.81
C ASP A 1 4.68 -3.68 -11.04
N GLY A 2 4.32 -4.17 -12.23
CA GLY A 2 2.96 -4.18 -12.79
C GLY A 2 2.21 -5.50 -12.60
N THR A 3 2.69 -6.38 -11.72
CA THR A 3 2.16 -7.73 -11.49
C THR A 3 0.78 -7.78 -10.83
N LEU A 4 0.21 -6.65 -10.38
CA LEU A 4 -1.15 -6.52 -9.81
C LEU A 4 -1.51 -7.47 -8.64
N THR A 5 -0.61 -8.33 -8.19
CA THR A 5 -0.91 -9.35 -7.17
C THR A 5 -0.89 -8.74 -5.78
N GLU A 6 0.27 -8.32 -5.28
CA GLU A 6 0.42 -7.72 -3.97
C GLU A 6 1.77 -6.99 -3.80
N PRO A 7 1.89 -6.01 -2.88
CA PRO A 7 3.18 -5.48 -2.45
C PRO A 7 4.05 -6.57 -1.79
N ASN A 8 5.37 -6.43 -1.88
CA ASN A 8 6.29 -7.29 -1.14
C ASN A 8 6.33 -6.90 0.35
N PHE A 9 5.37 -7.41 1.13
CA PHE A 9 5.20 -7.04 2.53
C PHE A 9 6.39 -7.40 3.42
N THR A 10 7.04 -8.54 3.18
CA THR A 10 8.23 -8.95 3.93
C THR A 10 9.38 -7.98 3.73
N ALA A 11 9.71 -7.65 2.47
CA ALA A 11 10.78 -6.69 2.18
C ALA A 11 10.45 -5.28 2.70
N LEU A 12 9.18 -4.87 2.62
CA LEU A 12 8.73 -3.59 3.18
C LEU A 12 8.86 -3.56 4.70
N PHE A 13 8.49 -4.63 5.40
CA PHE A 13 8.65 -4.75 6.84
C PHE A 13 10.13 -4.63 7.24
N GLU A 14 11.01 -5.40 6.60
CA GLU A 14 12.45 -5.34 6.86
C GLU A 14 13.03 -3.94 6.58
N LEU A 15 12.61 -3.31 5.47
CA LEU A 15 13.07 -1.97 5.10
C LEU A 15 12.61 -0.92 6.12
N ILE A 16 11.33 -0.90 6.47
CA ILE A 16 10.76 0.07 7.43
C ILE A 16 11.45 -0.04 8.79
N ASN A 17 11.79 -1.26 9.23
CA ASN A 17 12.44 -1.48 10.53
C ASN A 17 13.97 -1.27 10.50
N SER A 18 14.60 -1.19 9.32
CA SER A 18 16.06 -1.06 9.20
C SER A 18 16.56 0.37 8.97
N ILE A 19 15.67 1.31 8.63
CA ILE A 19 16.06 2.69 8.31
C ILE A 19 15.28 3.71 9.15
N LYS A 20 15.85 4.91 9.31
CA LYS A 20 15.18 6.04 9.96
C LYS A 20 14.39 6.93 8.99
N ALA A 21 14.37 6.58 7.71
CA ALA A 21 13.70 7.34 6.67
C ALA A 21 12.25 6.90 6.50
N THR A 22 11.43 7.84 6.04
CA THR A 22 10.02 7.61 5.70
C THR A 22 9.91 6.73 4.46
N VAL A 23 9.20 5.61 4.56
CA VAL A 23 8.97 4.68 3.44
C VAL A 23 7.58 4.91 2.85
N ILE A 24 7.53 5.09 1.54
CA ILE A 24 6.29 5.10 0.75
C ILE A 24 6.29 3.82 -0.09
N ALA A 25 5.27 2.99 0.07
CA ALA A 25 5.14 1.76 -0.70
C ALA A 25 4.62 2.05 -2.12
N SER A 26 5.22 1.42 -3.13
CA SER A 26 4.79 1.56 -4.53
C SER A 26 4.81 0.22 -5.25
N GLY A 27 3.74 -0.09 -5.98
CA GLY A 27 3.63 -1.31 -6.79
C GLY A 27 2.86 -2.45 -6.10
N GLY A 28 2.11 -3.22 -6.89
CA GLY A 28 1.33 -4.37 -6.41
C GLY A 28 0.07 -4.05 -5.59
N ILE A 29 -0.26 -2.78 -5.35
CA ILE A 29 -1.45 -2.41 -4.55
C ILE A 29 -2.71 -2.52 -5.42
N SER A 30 -3.53 -3.53 -5.15
CA SER A 30 -4.77 -3.83 -5.88
C SER A 30 -6.00 -3.98 -4.98
N THR A 31 -5.84 -4.00 -3.64
CA THR A 31 -6.96 -4.11 -2.69
C THR A 31 -6.84 -3.15 -1.51
N ILE A 32 -7.96 -2.84 -0.85
CA ILE A 32 -7.99 -2.06 0.40
C ILE A 32 -7.26 -2.81 1.53
N THR A 33 -7.30 -4.15 1.53
CA THR A 33 -6.56 -4.97 2.51
C THR A 33 -5.06 -4.72 2.45
N HIS A 34 -4.49 -4.55 1.25
CA HIS A 34 -3.07 -4.20 1.10
C HIS A 34 -2.76 -2.86 1.76
N LEU A 35 -3.62 -1.86 1.59
CA LEU A 35 -3.45 -0.54 2.21
C LEU A 35 -3.49 -0.62 3.75
N LYS A 36 -4.42 -1.41 4.30
CA LYS A 36 -4.49 -1.65 5.76
C LYS A 36 -3.23 -2.35 6.27
N LEU A 37 -2.69 -3.30 5.51
CA LEU A 37 -1.47 -3.99 5.90
C LEU A 37 -0.27 -3.03 5.86
N LEU A 38 -0.13 -2.22 4.80
CA LEU A 38 0.90 -1.18 4.70
C LEU A 38 0.84 -0.19 5.88
N LYS A 39 -0.36 0.27 6.27
CA LYS A 39 -0.56 1.12 7.45
C LYS A 39 -0.05 0.42 8.72
N LYS A 40 -0.38 -0.87 8.90
CA LYS A 40 0.09 -1.66 10.05
C LYS A 40 1.61 -1.88 10.06
N LEU A 41 2.23 -2.02 8.89
CA LEU A 41 3.69 -2.16 8.77
C LEU A 41 4.45 -0.87 9.09
N GLY A 42 3.77 0.28 9.15
CA GLY A 42 4.37 1.59 9.40
C GLY A 42 4.80 2.33 8.13
N ALA A 43 4.29 1.92 6.95
CA ALA A 43 4.49 2.71 5.74
C ALA A 43 3.78 4.06 5.89
N ALA A 44 4.47 5.15 5.53
CA ALA A 44 3.92 6.49 5.67
C ALA A 44 2.93 6.86 4.55
N GLY A 45 2.98 6.14 3.45
CA GLY A 45 2.10 6.35 2.32
C GLY A 45 2.17 5.20 1.33
N ALA A 46 1.28 5.26 0.34
CA ALA A 46 1.19 4.24 -0.70
C ALA A 46 0.85 4.89 -2.05
N ILE A 47 1.53 4.49 -3.11
CA ILE A 47 1.28 4.98 -4.48
C ILE A 47 0.43 3.95 -5.21
N ILE A 48 -0.81 4.33 -5.54
CA ILE A 48 -1.75 3.48 -6.26
C ILE A 48 -1.84 3.96 -7.71
N GLY A 49 -1.55 3.06 -8.64
CA GLY A 49 -1.60 3.32 -10.08
C GLY A 49 -2.80 2.65 -10.73
N LYS A 50 -2.53 1.60 -11.54
CA LYS A 50 -3.52 0.88 -12.35
C LYS A 50 -4.82 0.54 -11.59
N ALA A 51 -4.73 0.06 -10.35
CA ALA A 51 -5.89 -0.34 -9.55
C ALA A 51 -6.93 0.78 -9.32
N LEU A 52 -6.51 2.06 -9.33
CA LEU A 52 -7.45 3.18 -9.30
C LEU A 52 -8.16 3.34 -10.65
N TYR A 53 -7.43 3.21 -11.76
CA TYR A 53 -7.99 3.35 -13.11
C TYR A 53 -8.91 2.20 -13.51
N THR A 54 -8.60 0.98 -13.07
CA THR A 54 -9.42 -0.23 -13.30
C THR A 54 -10.56 -0.38 -12.30
N LYS A 55 -10.67 0.52 -11.31
CA LYS A 55 -11.67 0.50 -10.23
C LYS A 55 -11.55 -0.72 -9.28
N ASP A 56 -10.43 -1.43 -9.30
CA ASP A 56 -10.13 -2.48 -8.30
C ASP A 56 -10.06 -1.88 -6.89
N ILE A 57 -9.66 -0.60 -6.79
CA ILE A 57 -9.74 0.20 -5.58
C ILE A 57 -10.61 1.43 -5.85
N ASN A 58 -11.63 1.62 -5.02
CA ASN A 58 -12.34 2.89 -4.93
C ASN A 58 -11.61 3.82 -3.96
N LEU A 59 -11.14 4.97 -4.45
CA LEU A 59 -10.37 5.93 -3.63
C LEU A 59 -11.15 6.42 -2.42
N LYS A 60 -12.43 6.76 -2.58
CA LYS A 60 -13.25 7.27 -1.47
C LYS A 60 -13.40 6.21 -0.38
N GLN A 61 -13.74 4.98 -0.76
CA GLN A 61 -13.83 3.87 0.19
C GLN A 61 -12.50 3.60 0.89
N ALA A 62 -11.38 3.66 0.15
CA ALA A 62 -10.06 3.47 0.73
C ALA A 62 -9.75 4.51 1.82
N LEU A 63 -10.07 5.79 1.57
CA LEU A 63 -9.93 6.86 2.57
C LEU A 63 -10.84 6.63 3.77
N ASP A 64 -12.13 6.36 3.54
CA ASP A 64 -13.12 6.11 4.61
C ASP A 64 -12.75 4.90 5.49
N GLU A 65 -12.11 3.88 4.93
CA GLU A 65 -11.66 2.69 5.67
C GLU A 65 -10.31 2.86 6.38
N LEU A 66 -9.47 3.80 5.92
CA LEU A 66 -8.15 4.06 6.49
C LEU A 66 -8.16 5.20 7.53
N ASP A 67 -9.15 6.09 7.51
CA ASP A 67 -9.30 7.15 8.51
C ASP A 67 -9.93 6.65 9.83
N LYS A 68 -10.34 5.37 9.87
CA LYS A 68 -10.73 4.65 11.08
C LYS A 68 -9.50 4.07 11.80
#